data_AF-A0A3D9RHD9-F1
#
_entry.id   AF-A0A3D9RHD9-F1
#
_cell.length_a   1.000
_cell.length_b   1.000
_cell.length_c   1.000
_cell.angle_alpha   90.00
_cell.angle_beta   90.00
_cell.angle_gamma   90.00
#
_symmetry.space_group_name_H-M   'P 1'
#
loop_
_entity.id
_entity.type
_entity.pdbx_description
1 polymer ?
#
loop_
_entity_poly.entity_id
_entity_poly.type
_entity_poly.pdbx_seq_one_letter_code
_entity_poly.pdbx_strand_id
1 'polypeptide(L)'
;MLLVICWDETWVSKYESAWPIFEKIKCANAFDNSAFFKAFGIERVARLQFITQNQKHRCPLYLYGIDKAKFKQFTNIDLQVNIDLVERLSSLLNNPIHWKELGKTTGFKSHFSYCQECMSRNYHSILTQFLLIHECPFHQINLVEKCPECKDYISYSLMSNSGYVCRCGYRICESIDSPPWQLWGEEKIIKDRVVSYWAG
;
A
#
# COMPACT_ATOMS: atom_id res chain seq x y z
N MET A 1 19.90 -9.86 18.68
CA MET A 1 18.54 -9.96 19.25
C MET A 1 17.61 -10.31 18.10
N LEU A 2 16.98 -11.49 18.14
CA LEU A 2 16.01 -11.89 17.12
C LEU A 2 14.78 -11.00 17.30
N LEU A 3 14.38 -10.30 16.24
CA LEU A 3 13.12 -9.56 16.22
C LEU A 3 11.99 -10.59 16.17
N VAL A 4 11.14 -10.61 17.19
CA VAL A 4 9.88 -11.37 17.17
C VAL A 4 8.78 -10.37 16.89
N ILE A 5 7.95 -10.65 15.89
CA ILE A 5 6.78 -9.84 15.53
C ILE A 5 5.50 -10.65 15.73
N CYS A 6 4.43 -9.98 16.15
CA CYS A 6 3.07 -10.49 16.06
C CYS A 6 2.60 -10.35 14.60
N TRP A 7 2.51 -11.47 13.91
CA TRP A 7 2.13 -11.50 12.50
C TRP A 7 1.52 -12.85 12.11
N ASP A 8 0.53 -12.81 11.24
CA ASP A 8 -0.07 -13.96 10.57
C ASP A 8 -0.15 -13.65 9.07
N GLU A 9 0.42 -14.51 8.24
CA GLU A 9 0.45 -14.34 6.78
C GLU A 9 -0.95 -14.38 6.15
N THR A 10 -1.91 -15.02 6.81
CA THR A 10 -3.30 -15.10 6.35
C THR A 10 -4.01 -13.75 6.41
N TRP A 11 -3.45 -12.75 7.09
CA TRP A 11 -4.01 -11.40 7.15
C TRP A 11 -3.89 -10.61 5.85
N VAL A 12 -3.14 -11.12 4.87
CA VAL A 12 -2.94 -10.47 3.56
C VAL A 12 -3.89 -11.04 2.53
N SER A 13 -4.69 -10.15 1.93
CA SER A 13 -5.63 -10.51 0.86
C SER A 13 -4.98 -10.42 -0.52
N LYS A 14 -5.57 -11.08 -1.52
CA LYS A 14 -5.12 -10.98 -2.91
C LYS A 14 -5.18 -9.52 -3.41
N TYR A 15 -4.19 -9.13 -4.21
CA TYR A 15 -4.02 -7.78 -4.78
C TYR A 15 -3.87 -6.66 -3.75
N GLU A 16 -3.72 -6.97 -2.46
CA GLU A 16 -3.50 -5.99 -1.41
C GLU A 16 -2.18 -5.26 -1.64
N SER A 17 -2.19 -3.92 -1.60
CA SER A 17 -0.95 -3.17 -1.75
C SER A 17 -0.08 -3.27 -0.50
N ALA A 18 1.20 -2.95 -0.65
CA ALA A 18 2.11 -2.93 0.49
C ALA A 18 1.69 -1.95 1.60
N TRP A 19 0.89 -0.93 1.28
CA TRP A 19 0.42 0.07 2.23
C TRP A 19 -0.34 -0.54 3.42
N PRO A 20 -1.52 -1.15 3.23
CA PRO A 20 -2.26 -1.75 4.34
C PRO A 20 -1.48 -2.89 4.99
N ILE A 21 -0.66 -3.66 4.26
CA ILE A 21 0.21 -4.68 4.87
C ILE A 21 1.13 -4.05 5.92
N PHE A 22 1.74 -2.90 5.63
CA PHE A 22 2.62 -2.21 6.56
C PHE A 22 1.85 -1.60 7.73
N GLU A 23 0.66 -1.03 7.49
CA GLU A 23 -0.20 -0.53 8.57
C GLU A 23 -0.68 -1.65 9.50
N LYS A 24 -1.00 -2.84 8.98
CA LYS A 24 -1.36 -4.03 9.76
C LYS A 24 -0.21 -4.49 10.65
N ILE A 25 1.00 -4.59 10.10
CA ILE A 25 2.21 -4.92 10.89
C ILE A 25 2.42 -3.88 11.98
N LYS A 26 2.32 -2.59 11.66
CA LYS A 26 2.46 -1.51 12.65
C LYS A 26 1.42 -1.62 13.76
N CYS A 27 0.18 -1.88 13.40
CA CYS A 27 -0.92 -2.06 14.35
C CYS A 27 -0.67 -3.26 15.28
N ALA A 28 -0.36 -4.43 14.73
CA ALA A 28 -0.15 -5.66 15.51
C ALA A 28 1.08 -5.62 16.45
N ASN A 29 2.06 -4.76 16.15
CA ASN A 29 3.32 -4.68 16.87
C ASN A 29 3.53 -3.35 17.62
N ALA A 30 2.51 -2.48 17.64
CA ALA A 30 2.59 -1.12 18.16
C ALA A 30 3.80 -0.33 17.61
N PHE A 31 4.15 -0.54 16.33
CA PHE A 31 5.23 0.20 15.69
C PHE A 31 4.74 1.56 15.22
N ASP A 32 5.53 2.60 15.49
CA ASP A 32 5.50 3.82 14.70
C ASP A 32 6.29 3.65 13.39
N ASN A 33 6.34 4.70 12.56
CA ASN A 33 7.08 4.65 11.30
C ASN A 33 8.59 4.43 11.53
N SER A 34 9.17 4.99 12.59
CA SER A 34 10.60 4.85 12.89
C SER A 34 10.94 3.40 13.25
N ALA A 35 10.17 2.80 14.15
CA ALA A 35 10.28 1.41 14.55
C ALA A 35 10.10 0.47 13.34
N PHE A 36 9.11 0.74 12.49
CA PHE A 36 8.88 -0.04 11.28
C PHE A 36 10.09 0.01 10.32
N PHE A 37 10.61 1.20 9.99
CA PHE A 37 11.77 1.32 9.09
C PHE A 37 13.08 0.83 9.72
N LYS A 38 13.23 0.89 11.03
CA LYS A 38 14.35 0.25 11.73
C LYS A 38 14.27 -1.28 11.64
N ALA A 39 13.06 -1.83 11.69
CA ALA A 39 12.81 -3.26 11.56
C ALA A 39 12.97 -3.75 10.11
N PHE A 40 12.40 -3.07 9.13
CA PHE A 40 12.26 -3.58 7.75
C PHE A 40 12.89 -2.72 6.66
N GLY A 41 13.44 -1.55 6.99
CA GLY A 41 14.10 -0.69 6.01
C GLY A 41 15.45 -1.24 5.57
N ILE A 42 15.87 -0.87 4.36
CA ILE A 42 17.26 -1.09 3.91
C ILE A 42 18.25 -0.40 4.85
N GLU A 43 19.50 -0.87 4.93
CA GLU A 43 20.53 -0.37 5.86
C GLU A 43 20.61 1.17 5.90
N ARG A 44 20.59 1.81 4.72
CA ARG A 44 20.58 3.28 4.61
C ARG A 44 19.36 3.92 5.26
N VAL A 45 18.16 3.35 5.08
CA VAL A 45 16.91 3.89 5.62
C VAL A 45 16.78 3.60 7.11
N ALA A 46 17.18 2.40 7.55
CA ALA A 46 17.10 1.96 8.94
C ALA A 46 18.03 2.75 9.89
N ARG A 47 19.12 3.33 9.37
CA ARG A 47 20.09 4.13 10.16
C ARG A 47 19.72 5.60 10.31
N LEU A 48 18.70 6.07 9.61
CA LEU A 48 18.36 7.48 9.64
C LEU A 48 17.57 7.82 10.90
N GLN A 49 18.07 8.80 11.65
CA GLN A 49 17.34 9.42 12.75
C GLN A 49 16.11 10.20 12.26
N PHE A 50 16.16 10.67 11.01
CA PHE A 50 15.06 11.35 10.33
C PHE A 50 14.80 10.69 8.98
N ILE A 51 13.61 10.15 8.78
CA ILE A 51 13.28 9.36 7.58
C ILE A 51 13.41 10.27 6.34
N THR A 52 14.29 9.87 5.39
CA THR A 52 14.74 10.69 4.25
C THR A 52 13.61 11.52 3.65
N GLN A 53 13.81 12.81 3.38
CA GLN A 53 12.89 13.64 2.57
C GLN A 53 12.72 13.11 1.13
N ASN A 54 13.54 12.14 0.70
CA ASN A 54 13.46 11.55 -0.62
C ASN A 54 12.17 10.73 -0.79
N GLN A 55 11.24 11.27 -1.59
CA GLN A 55 9.93 10.70 -1.87
C GLN A 55 9.98 9.26 -2.41
N LYS A 56 11.07 8.86 -3.08
CA LYS A 56 11.22 7.52 -3.67
C LYS A 56 11.23 6.39 -2.64
N HIS A 57 11.80 6.60 -1.46
CA HIS A 57 11.83 5.58 -0.39
C HIS A 57 10.50 5.44 0.35
N ARG A 58 9.59 6.40 0.14
CA ARG A 58 8.30 6.47 0.82
C ARG A 58 7.16 5.91 -0.02
N CYS A 59 7.41 5.61 -1.30
CA CYS A 59 6.40 5.13 -2.22
C CYS A 59 6.12 3.63 -2.00
N PRO A 60 4.88 3.27 -1.61
CA PRO A 60 4.48 1.86 -1.40
C PRO A 60 4.38 1.05 -2.69
N LEU A 61 4.47 1.66 -3.88
CA LEU A 61 4.48 0.91 -5.16
C LEU A 61 5.85 0.28 -5.45
N TYR A 62 6.94 1.00 -5.19
CA TYR A 62 8.28 0.58 -5.60
C TYR A 62 9.10 -0.05 -4.49
N LEU A 63 8.74 0.24 -3.24
CA LEU A 63 9.35 -0.39 -2.07
C LEU A 63 10.86 -0.16 -1.95
N TYR A 64 11.40 0.89 -2.58
CA TYR A 64 12.84 1.21 -2.54
C TYR A 64 13.36 1.51 -1.13
N GLY A 65 12.47 1.76 -0.16
CA GLY A 65 12.85 1.96 1.25
C GLY A 65 12.94 0.67 2.06
N ILE A 66 12.48 -0.47 1.51
CA ILE A 66 12.24 -1.71 2.25
C ILE A 66 13.26 -2.78 1.87
N ASP A 67 13.82 -3.45 2.87
CA ASP A 67 14.60 -4.66 2.70
C ASP A 67 13.64 -5.84 2.50
N LYS A 68 13.39 -6.19 1.24
CA LYS A 68 12.43 -7.25 0.87
C LYS A 68 12.82 -8.63 1.39
N ALA A 69 14.12 -8.95 1.42
CA ALA A 69 14.60 -10.24 1.90
C ALA A 69 14.36 -10.37 3.41
N LYS A 70 14.70 -9.32 4.15
CA LYS A 70 14.42 -9.23 5.58
C LYS A 70 12.92 -9.25 5.86
N PHE A 71 12.12 -8.50 5.10
CA PHE A 71 10.66 -8.50 5.24
C PHE A 71 10.07 -9.89 5.07
N LYS A 72 10.43 -10.60 3.99
CA LYS A 72 10.00 -11.97 3.74
C LYS A 72 10.45 -12.94 4.84
N GLN A 73 11.67 -12.80 5.34
CA GLN A 73 12.18 -13.62 6.44
C GLN A 73 11.32 -13.53 7.71
N PHE A 74 10.82 -12.33 8.05
CA PHE A 74 10.06 -12.13 9.29
C PHE A 74 8.55 -12.33 9.13
N THR A 75 8.01 -12.11 7.94
CA THR A 75 6.55 -12.11 7.69
C THR A 75 6.05 -13.27 6.83
N ASN A 76 6.98 -13.99 6.19
CA ASN A 76 6.70 -14.94 5.10
C ASN A 76 5.96 -14.35 3.88
N ILE A 77 5.81 -13.02 3.82
CA ILE A 77 5.16 -12.34 2.70
C ILE A 77 6.19 -11.96 1.64
N ASP A 78 5.92 -12.37 0.41
CA ASP A 78 6.72 -11.96 -0.75
C ASP A 78 6.20 -10.67 -1.38
N LEU A 79 6.84 -9.56 -1.06
CA LEU A 79 6.50 -8.26 -1.66
C LEU A 79 6.86 -8.16 -3.15
N GLN A 80 7.60 -9.12 -3.71
CA GLN A 80 7.88 -9.14 -5.15
C GLN A 80 6.59 -9.30 -5.97
N VAL A 81 5.59 -10.00 -5.44
CA VAL A 81 4.25 -10.13 -6.06
C VAL A 81 3.63 -8.76 -6.38
N ASN A 82 3.81 -7.78 -5.49
CA ASN A 82 3.32 -6.42 -5.70
C ASN A 82 4.06 -5.70 -6.84
N ILE A 83 5.38 -5.89 -6.92
CA ILE A 83 6.23 -5.29 -7.96
C ILE A 83 5.89 -5.91 -9.32
N ASP A 84 5.76 -7.23 -9.39
CA ASP A 84 5.43 -7.94 -10.63
C ASP A 84 4.07 -7.51 -11.18
N LEU A 85 3.08 -7.29 -10.30
CA LEU A 85 1.78 -6.75 -10.69
C LEU A 85 1.90 -5.31 -11.22
N VAL A 86 2.69 -4.46 -10.56
CA VAL A 86 2.96 -3.09 -11.03
C VAL A 86 3.59 -3.10 -12.42
N GLU A 87 4.61 -3.93 -12.63
CA GLU A 87 5.30 -4.07 -13.92
C GLU A 87 4.36 -4.57 -15.02
N ARG A 88 3.54 -5.59 -14.71
CA ARG A 88 2.51 -6.11 -15.63
C ARG A 88 1.53 -5.01 -16.04
N LEU A 89 0.96 -4.28 -15.09
CA LEU A 89 0.00 -3.21 -15.39
C LEU A 89 0.66 -2.08 -16.19
N SER A 90 1.89 -1.69 -15.84
CA SER A 90 2.66 -0.70 -16.61
C SER A 90 2.89 -1.12 -18.06
N SER A 91 3.08 -2.42 -18.33
CA SER A 91 3.30 -2.94 -19.69
C SER A 91 2.10 -2.73 -20.63
N LEU A 92 0.88 -2.65 -20.08
CA LEU A 92 -0.35 -2.41 -20.85
C LEU A 92 -0.38 -1.04 -21.52
N LEU A 93 0.44 -0.09 -21.06
CA LEU A 93 0.45 1.28 -21.58
C LEU A 93 1.40 1.47 -22.76
N ASN A 94 1.95 0.38 -23.34
CA ASN A 94 2.91 0.40 -24.45
C ASN A 94 4.06 1.39 -24.26
N ASN A 95 4.43 1.63 -23.01
CA ASN A 95 5.53 2.50 -22.66
C ASN A 95 6.67 1.61 -22.16
N PRO A 96 7.71 1.35 -22.98
CA PRO A 96 8.86 0.58 -22.57
C PRO A 96 9.69 1.45 -21.62
N ILE A 97 9.34 1.44 -20.34
CA ILE A 97 9.95 2.35 -19.39
C ILE A 97 11.08 1.66 -18.65
N HIS A 98 12.29 2.16 -18.91
CA HIS A 98 13.43 2.04 -18.02
C HIS A 98 13.10 2.71 -16.68
N TRP A 99 12.44 1.96 -15.79
CA TRP A 99 12.05 2.34 -14.43
C TRP A 99 13.22 2.87 -13.59
N LYS A 100 14.46 2.53 -13.95
CA LYS A 100 15.68 2.98 -13.28
C LYS A 100 15.95 4.47 -13.43
N GLU A 101 15.48 5.14 -14.49
CA GLU A 101 15.97 6.49 -14.82
C GLU A 101 15.00 7.62 -14.47
N LEU A 102 13.69 7.44 -14.65
CA LEU A 102 12.76 8.58 -14.65
C LEU A 102 12.17 8.95 -13.29
N GLY A 103 12.22 8.07 -12.29
CA GLY A 103 11.66 8.38 -10.96
C GLY A 103 10.20 8.84 -10.96
N LYS A 104 9.45 8.55 -12.03
CA LYS A 104 8.04 8.94 -12.23
C LYS A 104 7.18 7.69 -12.35
N THR A 105 6.01 7.75 -11.71
CA THR A 105 4.96 6.72 -11.74
C THR A 105 4.22 6.73 -13.06
N THR A 106 4.89 6.30 -14.12
CA THR A 106 4.23 6.14 -15.41
C THR A 106 3.23 5.00 -15.34
N GLY A 107 1.95 5.34 -15.43
CA GLY A 107 0.84 4.39 -15.33
C GLY A 107 0.15 4.34 -13.97
N PHE A 108 0.68 4.99 -12.93
CA PHE A 108 0.07 4.97 -11.59
C PHE A 108 -0.15 6.38 -11.05
N LYS A 109 -1.25 6.52 -10.30
CA LYS A 109 -1.63 7.74 -9.60
C LYS A 109 -0.57 8.07 -8.53
N SER A 110 -0.18 9.33 -8.45
CA SER A 110 0.77 9.82 -7.45
C SER A 110 0.11 10.12 -6.10
N HIS A 111 -1.21 10.28 -6.10
CA HIS A 111 -2.06 10.42 -4.92
C HIS A 111 -2.73 9.10 -4.55
N PHE A 112 -3.32 9.05 -3.37
CA PHE A 112 -4.05 7.89 -2.87
C PHE A 112 -5.44 7.84 -3.50
N SER A 113 -5.73 6.76 -4.22
CA SER A 113 -7.03 6.46 -4.81
C SER A 113 -7.59 5.18 -4.21
N TYR A 114 -8.77 5.27 -3.61
CA TYR A 114 -9.31 4.19 -2.79
C TYR A 114 -10.81 4.01 -2.98
N CYS A 115 -11.29 2.83 -2.59
CA CYS A 115 -12.71 2.51 -2.50
C CYS A 115 -13.15 2.59 -1.04
N GLN A 116 -14.24 3.30 -0.75
CA GLN A 116 -14.74 3.44 0.62
C GLN A 116 -15.12 2.08 1.25
N GLU A 117 -15.75 1.19 0.48
CA GLU A 117 -16.09 -0.16 0.95
C GLU A 117 -14.84 -1.01 1.26
N CYS A 118 -13.80 -0.93 0.41
CA CYS A 118 -12.51 -1.56 0.71
C CYS A 118 -11.88 -1.02 2.00
N MET A 119 -11.87 0.31 2.15
CA MET A 119 -11.24 0.96 3.30
C MET A 119 -11.96 0.70 4.62
N SER A 120 -13.29 0.50 4.59
CA SER A 120 -14.05 0.07 5.78
C SER A 120 -13.56 -1.26 6.37
N ARG A 121 -12.82 -2.05 5.59
CA ARG A 121 -12.24 -3.34 5.97
C ARG A 121 -10.71 -3.31 6.11
N ASN A 122 -10.11 -2.12 6.23
CA ASN A 122 -8.66 -1.93 6.26
C ASN A 122 -7.92 -2.52 5.04
N TYR A 123 -8.59 -2.59 3.89
CA TYR A 123 -8.04 -3.11 2.64
C TYR A 123 -7.85 -2.00 1.62
N HIS A 124 -6.71 -2.04 0.92
CA HIS A 124 -6.44 -1.19 -0.24
C HIS A 124 -5.68 -2.02 -1.28
N SER A 125 -6.10 -1.96 -2.54
CA SER A 125 -5.49 -2.74 -3.62
C SER A 125 -4.48 -1.94 -4.42
N ILE A 126 -3.47 -2.59 -4.99
CA ILE A 126 -2.61 -1.96 -6.00
C ILE A 126 -3.43 -1.50 -7.22
N LEU A 127 -4.48 -2.25 -7.57
CA LEU A 127 -5.28 -2.00 -8.77
C LEU A 127 -5.92 -0.60 -8.73
N THR A 128 -6.34 -0.11 -7.57
CA THR A 128 -6.98 1.21 -7.45
C THR A 128 -6.03 2.37 -7.74
N GLN A 129 -4.71 2.11 -7.73
CA GLN A 129 -3.69 3.10 -8.05
C GLN A 129 -3.31 3.14 -9.52
N PHE A 130 -3.78 2.20 -10.34
CA PHE A 130 -3.51 2.21 -11.77
C PHE A 130 -4.33 3.30 -12.47
N LEU A 131 -3.72 4.05 -13.40
CA LEU A 131 -4.34 5.24 -14.02
C LEU A 131 -5.61 4.93 -14.82
N LEU A 132 -5.69 3.74 -15.41
CA LEU A 132 -6.84 3.33 -16.23
C LEU A 132 -8.01 2.79 -15.40
N ILE A 133 -7.87 2.68 -14.07
CA ILE A 133 -8.89 2.17 -13.18
C ILE A 133 -9.49 3.35 -12.39
N HIS A 134 -10.74 3.68 -12.70
CA HIS A 134 -11.50 4.76 -12.07
C HIS A 134 -12.61 4.25 -11.14
N GLU A 135 -12.99 2.98 -11.30
CA GLU A 135 -13.94 2.28 -10.45
C GLU A 135 -13.25 1.15 -9.69
N CYS A 136 -13.75 0.83 -8.50
CA CYS A 136 -13.23 -0.27 -7.71
C CYS A 136 -13.49 -1.60 -8.42
N PRO A 137 -12.46 -2.42 -8.72
CA PRO A 137 -12.66 -3.68 -9.43
C PRO A 137 -13.41 -4.74 -8.60
N PHE A 138 -13.58 -4.53 -7.29
CA PHE A 138 -14.25 -5.44 -6.37
C PHE A 138 -15.70 -5.03 -6.04
N HIS A 139 -15.96 -3.72 -6.01
CA HIS A 139 -17.26 -3.16 -5.59
C HIS A 139 -17.99 -2.41 -6.70
N GLN A 140 -17.34 -2.13 -7.84
CA GLN A 140 -17.91 -1.42 -9.00
C GLN A 140 -18.50 -0.05 -8.65
N ILE A 141 -17.81 0.66 -7.76
CA ILE A 141 -18.12 2.04 -7.38
C ILE A 141 -16.94 2.96 -7.71
N ASN A 142 -17.22 4.24 -7.95
CA ASN A 142 -16.19 5.24 -8.22
C ASN A 142 -15.14 5.30 -7.11
N LEU A 143 -13.87 5.40 -7.51
CA LEU A 143 -12.77 5.61 -6.57
C LEU A 143 -12.76 7.05 -6.05
N VAL A 144 -12.42 7.18 -4.77
CA VAL A 144 -12.21 8.46 -4.10
C VAL A 144 -10.75 8.82 -4.18
N GLU A 145 -10.46 10.03 -4.66
CA GLU A 145 -9.09 10.55 -4.85
C GLU A 145 -8.80 11.81 -4.02
N LYS A 146 -9.85 12.47 -3.56
CA LYS A 146 -9.80 13.70 -2.76
C LYS A 146 -10.46 13.47 -1.41
N CYS A 147 -9.93 14.14 -0.39
CA CYS A 147 -10.55 14.16 0.92
C CYS A 147 -11.97 14.77 0.84
N PRO A 148 -12.99 14.16 1.46
CA PRO A 148 -14.34 14.72 1.46
C PRO A 148 -14.44 16.02 2.27
N GLU A 149 -13.56 16.25 3.25
CA GLU A 149 -13.54 17.49 4.04
C GLU A 149 -12.75 18.61 3.35
N CYS A 150 -11.42 18.45 3.21
CA CYS A 150 -10.58 19.54 2.71
C CYS A 150 -10.47 19.60 1.18
N LYS A 151 -11.03 18.63 0.46
CA LYS A 151 -11.01 18.51 -1.02
C LYS A 151 -9.61 18.38 -1.64
N ASP A 152 -8.56 18.24 -0.83
CA ASP A 152 -7.20 17.98 -1.31
C ASP A 152 -6.99 16.50 -1.65
N TYR A 153 -6.00 16.26 -2.50
CA TYR A 153 -5.48 14.92 -2.74
C TYR A 153 -4.83 14.34 -1.49
N ILE A 154 -5.10 13.07 -1.23
CA ILE A 154 -4.51 12.32 -0.12
C ILE A 154 -3.15 11.80 -0.59
N SER A 155 -2.12 11.93 0.25
CA SER A 155 -0.76 11.48 -0.10
C SER A 155 -0.66 9.95 -0.05
N TYR A 156 -0.13 9.34 -1.11
CA TYR A 156 0.24 7.92 -1.11
C TYR A 156 1.71 7.74 -0.70
N SER A 157 2.03 8.05 0.54
CA SER A 157 3.39 7.93 1.12
C SER A 157 3.41 7.28 2.51
N LEU A 158 4.31 6.30 2.72
CA LEU A 158 4.48 5.47 3.94
C LEU A 158 4.92 6.22 5.22
N MET A 159 4.72 7.54 5.27
CA MET A 159 5.35 8.45 6.22
C MET A 159 4.38 9.30 7.03
N SER A 160 3.07 9.19 6.79
CA SER A 160 2.10 9.80 7.69
C SER A 160 2.09 9.05 9.02
N ASN A 161 2.01 9.78 10.13
CA ASN A 161 1.93 9.19 11.48
C ASN A 161 0.68 8.31 11.68
N SER A 162 -0.27 8.37 10.74
CA SER A 162 -1.35 7.42 10.57
C SER A 162 -1.59 7.21 9.07
N GLY A 163 -1.51 5.97 8.58
CA GLY A 163 -1.69 5.64 7.16
C GLY A 163 -3.12 5.84 6.64
N TYR A 164 -4.06 6.16 7.53
CA TYR A 164 -5.48 6.30 7.19
C TYR A 164 -6.05 7.67 7.55
N VAL A 165 -5.22 8.71 7.61
CA VAL A 165 -5.67 10.06 7.97
C VAL A 165 -5.17 11.06 6.96
N CYS A 166 -6.07 11.91 6.48
CA CYS A 166 -5.74 13.05 5.63
C CYS A 166 -4.99 14.13 6.42
N ARG A 167 -4.29 15.02 5.73
CA ARG A 167 -3.61 16.16 6.35
C ARG A 167 -4.55 17.08 7.16
N CYS A 168 -5.84 17.13 6.82
CA CYS A 168 -6.84 17.90 7.56
C CYS A 168 -7.37 17.19 8.82
N GLY A 169 -6.99 15.93 9.06
CA GLY A 169 -7.49 15.12 10.17
C GLY A 169 -8.63 14.16 9.81
N TYR A 170 -9.20 14.27 8.61
CA TYR A 170 -10.23 13.33 8.14
C TYR A 170 -9.71 11.88 8.14
N ARG A 171 -10.44 10.97 8.78
CA ARG A 171 -10.11 9.55 8.85
C ARG A 171 -10.67 8.82 7.63
N ILE A 172 -9.80 8.20 6.86
CA ILE A 172 -10.12 7.43 5.66
C ILE A 172 -10.66 6.05 6.02
N CYS A 173 -10.18 5.50 7.14
CA CYS A 173 -10.66 4.27 7.72
C CYS A 173 -11.26 4.56 9.10
N GLU A 174 -12.52 4.17 9.27
CA GLU A 174 -13.28 4.23 10.51
C GLU A 174 -13.67 2.81 10.87
N SER A 175 -12.94 2.16 11.77
CA SER A 175 -13.59 1.14 12.60
C SER A 175 -12.97 1.20 13.99
N ILE A 176 -13.63 1.94 14.87
CA ILE A 176 -13.35 1.92 16.32
C ILE A 176 -14.17 0.80 16.99
N ASP A 177 -15.27 0.37 16.35
CA ASP A 177 -16.30 -0.49 16.96
C ASP A 177 -15.94 -1.99 16.96
N SER A 178 -14.90 -2.39 16.24
CA SER A 178 -14.42 -3.78 16.22
C SER A 178 -12.91 -3.82 16.00
N PRO A 179 -12.22 -4.82 16.54
CA PRO A 179 -10.79 -4.94 16.31
C PRO A 179 -10.51 -5.06 14.80
N PRO A 180 -9.66 -4.19 14.23
CA PRO A 180 -9.49 -4.10 12.78
C PRO A 180 -9.05 -5.42 12.15
N TRP A 181 -8.37 -6.28 12.93
CA TRP A 181 -7.86 -7.58 12.49
C TRP A 181 -8.92 -8.64 12.24
N GLN A 182 -10.16 -8.48 12.70
CA GLN A 182 -11.23 -9.47 12.46
C GLN A 182 -11.62 -9.59 10.98
N LEU A 183 -11.37 -8.55 10.18
CA LEU A 183 -11.72 -8.50 8.76
C LEU A 183 -10.49 -8.63 7.84
N TRP A 184 -9.31 -8.88 8.41
CA TRP A 184 -8.08 -9.07 7.62
C TRP A 184 -8.07 -10.45 6.98
N GLY A 185 -7.44 -10.56 5.81
CA GLY A 185 -7.36 -11.83 5.09
C GLY A 185 -8.59 -12.23 4.30
N GLU A 186 -9.67 -11.44 4.34
CA GLU A 186 -10.87 -11.72 3.55
C GLU A 186 -10.54 -11.83 2.06
N GLU A 187 -11.09 -12.85 1.42
CA GLU A 187 -10.93 -13.04 -0.02
C GLU A 187 -11.55 -11.86 -0.79
N LYS A 188 -10.82 -11.39 -1.82
CA LYS A 188 -11.27 -10.33 -2.73
C LYS A 188 -11.29 -10.85 -4.15
N ILE A 189 -12.48 -10.88 -4.73
CA ILE A 189 -12.73 -11.34 -6.10
C ILE A 189 -12.93 -10.13 -7.00
N ILE A 190 -12.14 -10.04 -8.08
CA ILE A 190 -12.32 -9.01 -9.10
C ILE A 190 -13.63 -9.29 -9.85
N LYS A 191 -14.56 -8.34 -9.83
CA LYS A 191 -15.83 -8.37 -10.57
C LYS A 191 -15.70 -7.76 -11.97
N ASP A 192 -14.76 -6.84 -12.15
CA ASP A 192 -14.49 -6.22 -13.44
C ASP A 192 -13.73 -7.18 -14.37
N ARG A 193 -14.34 -7.54 -15.51
CA ARG A 193 -13.77 -8.50 -16.46
C ARG A 193 -12.46 -8.03 -17.10
N VAL A 194 -12.36 -6.74 -17.39
CA VAL A 194 -11.19 -6.15 -18.04
C VAL A 194 -10.03 -6.13 -17.05
N VAL A 195 -10.28 -5.66 -15.83
CA VAL A 195 -9.26 -5.65 -14.77
C VAL A 195 -8.86 -7.07 -14.38
N SER A 196 -9.79 -8.03 -14.38
CA SER A 196 -9.48 -9.44 -14.14
C SER A 196 -8.53 -10.00 -15.18
N TYR A 197 -8.67 -9.61 -16.45
CA TYR A 197 -7.75 -10.01 -17.52
C TYR A 197 -6.38 -9.34 -17.37
N TRP A 198 -6.34 -8.07 -16.94
CA TRP A 198 -5.08 -7.36 -16.70
C TRP A 198 -4.29 -7.90 -15.49
N ALA A 199 -5.00 -8.37 -14.46
CA ALA A 199 -4.42 -8.78 -13.18
C ALA A 199 -4.18 -10.30 -13.03
N GLY A 200 -4.78 -11.13 -13.90
CA GLY A 200 -4.54 -12.58 -14.00
C GLY A 200 -3.36 -12.87 -14.92
#